data_AF-A0A6M3M6T2-F1
#
_entry.id   AF-A0A6M3M6T2-F1
#
_cell.length_a   1.000
_cell.length_b   1.000
_cell.length_c   1.000
_cell.angle_alpha   90.00
_cell.angle_beta   90.00
_cell.angle_gamma   90.00
#
_symmetry.space_group_name_H-M   'P 1'
#
loop_
_entity.id
_entity.type
_entity.pdbx_description
1 polymer ?
#
loop_
_entity_poly.entity_id
_entity_poly.type
_entity_poly.pdbx_seq_one_letter_code
_entity_poly.pdbx_strand_id
1 'polypeptide(L)'
;VSLHCNAFNKKASGSEVLYYEKSSKGKELARKLQTAIVKVLGLPDRGIKAKTSEDRGGYLLRYVKAPIVIIEPFFIDNPADYMVGAEKKAELAEAIAHVIDLESV
;
A
#
# COMPACT_ATOMS: atom_id res chain seq x y z
N VAL A 1 2.19 -7.50 -6.21
CA VAL A 1 2.23 -6.47 -5.15
C VAL A 1 3.65 -6.35 -4.60
N SER A 2 4.14 -5.14 -4.30
CA SER A 2 5.40 -4.91 -3.58
C SER A 2 5.11 -4.41 -2.16
N LEU A 3 5.67 -5.02 -1.13
CA LEU A 3 5.41 -4.69 0.28
C LEU A 3 6.52 -3.81 0.85
N HIS A 4 6.14 -2.64 1.37
CA HIS A 4 7.04 -1.64 1.95
C HIS A 4 6.47 -1.16 3.30
N CYS A 5 7.23 -0.30 3.99
CA CYS A 5 6.71 0.57 5.04
C CYS A 5 7.22 1.99 4.78
N ASN A 6 6.42 3.00 5.06
CA ASN A 6 6.85 4.38 4.88
C ASN A 6 7.82 4.78 6.01
N ALA A 7 8.62 5.81 5.79
CA ALA A 7 9.48 6.42 6.80
C ALA A 7 9.74 7.88 6.41
N PHE A 8 9.68 8.80 7.38
CA PHE A 8 9.91 10.21 7.11
C PHE A 8 10.54 10.98 8.27
N ASN A 9 9.79 11.19 9.37
CA ASN A 9 10.19 12.09 10.45
C ASN A 9 9.76 11.62 11.85
N LYS A 10 9.43 10.34 12.00
CA LYS A 10 8.92 9.71 13.24
C LYS A 10 7.55 10.22 13.74
N LYS A 11 6.90 11.13 13.03
CA LYS A 11 5.58 11.70 13.38
C LYS A 11 4.50 11.43 12.34
N ALA A 12 4.88 11.36 11.07
CA ALA A 12 3.97 11.01 9.99
C ALA A 12 3.32 9.64 10.28
N SER A 13 2.06 9.48 9.89
CA SER A 13 1.23 8.33 10.20
C SER A 13 0.29 8.04 9.03
N GLY A 14 -0.09 6.79 8.86
CA GLY A 14 -1.15 6.37 7.96
C GLY A 14 -0.72 5.46 6.83
N SER A 15 -1.73 5.00 6.09
CA SER A 15 -1.58 4.03 5.00
C SER A 15 -1.69 4.70 3.64
N GLU A 16 -0.82 4.32 2.70
CA GLU A 16 -0.96 4.66 1.27
C GLU A 16 -0.61 3.48 0.37
N VAL A 17 -1.22 3.46 -0.82
CA VAL A 17 -0.89 2.50 -1.89
C VAL A 17 -0.55 3.27 -3.17
N LEU A 18 0.61 2.98 -3.72
CA LEU A 18 1.16 3.65 -4.90
C LEU A 18 0.88 2.81 -6.15
N TYR A 19 0.50 3.47 -7.25
CA TYR A 19 0.25 2.84 -8.55
C TYR A 19 0.84 3.67 -9.69
N TYR A 20 1.15 3.03 -10.81
CA TYR A 20 1.59 3.75 -12.01
C TYR A 20 0.43 4.57 -12.57
N GLU A 21 0.64 5.87 -12.80
CA GLU A 21 -0.43 6.80 -13.21
C GLU A 21 -1.21 6.35 -14.45
N LYS A 22 -0.55 5.63 -15.38
CA LYS A 22 -1.15 5.15 -16.64
C LYS A 22 -1.75 3.74 -16.54
N SER A 23 -1.70 3.11 -15.37
CA SER A 23 -2.23 1.76 -15.15
C SER A 23 -3.62 1.80 -14.54
N SER A 24 -4.66 1.61 -15.36
CA SER A 24 -6.05 1.51 -14.88
C SER A 24 -6.25 0.33 -13.92
N LYS A 25 -5.70 -0.84 -14.27
CA LYS A 25 -5.71 -2.03 -13.41
C LYS A 25 -4.95 -1.79 -12.09
N GLY A 26 -3.79 -1.13 -12.15
CA GLY A 26 -3.03 -0.76 -10.95
C GLY A 26 -3.79 0.20 -10.04
N LYS A 27 -4.49 1.18 -10.62
CA LYS A 27 -5.34 2.13 -9.88
C LYS A 27 -6.50 1.42 -9.16
N GLU A 28 -7.14 0.48 -9.83
CA GLU A 28 -8.21 -0.32 -9.24
C GLU A 28 -7.72 -1.22 -8.10
N LEU A 29 -6.64 -1.96 -8.33
CA LEU A 29 -6.00 -2.78 -7.29
C LEU A 29 -5.57 -1.94 -6.09
N ALA A 30 -4.97 -0.77 -6.34
CA ALA A 30 -4.55 0.14 -5.28
C ALA A 30 -5.72 0.61 -4.42
N ARG A 31 -6.86 0.93 -5.03
CA ARG A 31 -8.07 1.35 -4.31
C ARG A 31 -8.62 0.22 -3.41
N LYS A 32 -8.71 -1.01 -3.94
CA LYS A 32 -9.20 -2.17 -3.16
C LYS A 32 -8.28 -2.46 -1.97
N LEU A 33 -6.96 -2.47 -2.20
CA LEU A 33 -5.98 -2.67 -1.14
C LEU A 33 -5.99 -1.54 -0.10
N GLN A 34 -6.06 -0.28 -0.54
CA GLN A 34 -6.13 0.88 0.37
C GLN A 34 -7.31 0.74 1.34
N THR A 35 -8.50 0.43 0.82
CA THR A 35 -9.70 0.23 1.65
C THR A 35 -9.52 -0.93 2.64
N ALA A 36 -8.98 -2.06 2.22
CA ALA A 36 -8.76 -3.22 3.09
C ALA A 36 -7.74 -2.91 4.19
N ILE A 37 -6.61 -2.28 3.85
CA ILE A 37 -5.53 -1.93 4.78
C ILE A 37 -6.02 -0.94 5.83
N VAL A 38 -6.68 0.14 5.41
CA VAL A 38 -7.23 1.15 6.32
C VAL A 38 -8.25 0.54 7.27
N LYS A 39 -9.11 -0.36 6.77
CA LYS A 39 -10.08 -1.09 7.60
C LYS A 39 -9.41 -1.95 8.68
N VAL A 40 -8.33 -2.67 8.34
CA VAL A 40 -7.62 -3.49 9.31
C VAL A 40 -6.88 -2.63 10.32
N LEU A 41 -6.05 -1.70 9.86
CA LEU A 41 -5.14 -0.97 10.74
C LEU A 41 -5.84 0.11 11.55
N GLY A 42 -6.85 0.79 10.98
CA GLY A 42 -7.49 1.93 11.62
C GLY A 42 -6.60 3.17 11.69
N LEU A 43 -5.52 3.19 10.91
CA LEU A 43 -4.60 4.33 10.79
C LEU A 43 -5.14 5.37 9.80
N PRO A 44 -4.60 6.61 9.80
CA PRO A 44 -5.04 7.65 8.87
C PRO A 44 -5.00 7.20 7.40
N ASP A 45 -6.10 7.42 6.68
CA ASP A 45 -6.20 7.12 5.26
C ASP A 45 -5.52 8.24 4.45
N ARG A 46 -4.36 7.95 3.86
CA ARG A 46 -3.64 8.89 2.99
C ARG A 46 -4.01 8.72 1.52
N GLY A 47 -4.86 7.74 1.22
CA GLY A 47 -5.37 7.42 -0.10
C GLY A 47 -4.35 6.75 -1.02
N ILE A 48 -4.80 6.50 -2.25
CA ILE A 48 -3.95 6.00 -3.33
C ILE A 48 -3.14 7.13 -3.96
N LYS A 49 -1.90 6.86 -4.37
CA LYS A 49 -1.00 7.84 -5.01
C LYS A 49 -0.59 7.39 -6.40
N ALA A 50 -0.87 8.22 -7.40
CA ALA A 50 -0.34 8.04 -8.74
C ALA A 50 1.17 8.33 -8.72
N LYS A 51 1.94 7.56 -9.49
CA LYS A 51 3.38 7.72 -9.68
C LYS A 51 3.74 7.76 -11.15
N THR A 52 4.59 8.70 -11.54
CA THR A 52 5.27 8.70 -12.85
C THR A 52 6.45 7.73 -12.81
N SER A 53 7.22 7.60 -13.90
CA SER A 53 8.45 6.78 -13.89
C SER A 53 9.59 7.39 -13.05
N GLU A 54 9.56 8.70 -12.88
CA GLU A 54 10.61 9.51 -12.25
C GLU A 54 10.41 9.61 -10.73
N ASP A 55 9.18 9.35 -10.25
CA ASP A 55 8.88 9.27 -8.83
C ASP A 55 9.58 8.08 -8.15
N ARG A 56 9.83 8.19 -6.85
CA ARG A 56 10.30 7.07 -6.03
C ARG A 56 9.33 5.88 -6.16
N GLY A 57 9.87 4.72 -6.53
CA GLY A 57 9.09 3.50 -6.80
C GLY A 57 8.44 3.45 -8.18
N GLY A 58 8.45 4.56 -8.92
CA GLY A 58 7.86 4.70 -10.26
C GLY A 58 8.42 3.76 -11.30
N TYR A 59 9.75 3.54 -11.29
CA TYR A 59 10.41 2.60 -12.19
C TYR A 59 9.85 1.18 -12.06
N LEU A 60 9.74 0.66 -10.83
CA LEU A 60 9.16 -0.66 -10.56
C LEU A 60 7.71 -0.73 -11.07
N LEU A 61 6.92 0.30 -10.76
CA LEU A 61 5.51 0.39 -11.15
C LEU A 61 5.30 0.44 -12.67
N ARG A 62 6.27 1.00 -13.42
CA ARG A 62 6.18 1.14 -14.88
C ARG A 62 6.62 -0.10 -15.65
N TYR A 63 7.69 -0.76 -15.21
CA TYR A 63 8.37 -1.77 -16.04
C TYR A 63 7.96 -3.22 -15.74
N VAL A 64 7.22 -3.47 -14.65
CA VAL A 64 6.61 -4.79 -14.42
C VAL A 64 5.40 -4.96 -15.35
N LYS A 65 5.38 -6.06 -16.11
CA LYS A 65 4.33 -6.32 -17.12
C LYS A 65 2.96 -6.63 -16.52
N ALA A 66 2.92 -7.31 -15.37
CA ALA A 66 1.68 -7.60 -14.65
C ALA A 66 1.20 -6.36 -13.87
N PRO A 67 -0.11 -6.26 -13.52
CA PRO A 67 -0.57 -5.25 -12.60
C PRO A 67 0.25 -5.24 -11.30
N ILE A 68 0.81 -4.08 -10.96
CA ILE A 68 1.65 -3.91 -9.77
C ILE A 68 1.25 -2.64 -9.02
N VAL A 69 1.38 -2.72 -7.70
CA VAL A 69 1.25 -1.61 -6.76
C VAL A 69 2.32 -1.75 -5.69
N ILE A 70 2.67 -0.64 -5.05
CA ILE A 70 3.51 -0.61 -3.84
C ILE A 70 2.61 -0.29 -2.67
N ILE A 71 2.57 -1.16 -1.67
CA ILE A 71 1.82 -0.94 -0.43
C ILE A 71 2.75 -0.34 0.61
N GLU A 72 2.33 0.76 1.22
CA GLU A 72 2.96 1.38 2.40
C GLU A 72 1.91 1.50 3.51
N PRO A 73 1.70 0.42 4.28
CA PRO A 73 0.53 0.30 5.14
C PRO A 73 0.62 1.17 6.40
N PHE A 74 1.83 1.53 6.82
CA PHE A 74 2.09 2.37 7.99
C PHE A 74 3.52 2.94 7.93
N PHE A 75 3.83 3.90 8.80
CA PHE A 75 5.18 4.45 8.98
C PHE A 75 5.98 3.63 9.98
N ILE A 76 7.07 2.97 9.54
CA ILE A 76 7.91 2.13 10.41
C ILE A 76 8.66 2.94 11.47
N ASP A 77 8.90 4.23 11.20
CA ASP A 77 9.61 5.14 12.10
C ASP A 77 8.69 5.89 13.08
N ASN A 78 7.37 5.72 12.96
CA ASN A 78 6.38 6.21 13.93
C ASN A 78 6.04 5.08 14.92
N PRO A 79 6.31 5.26 16.23
CA PRO A 79 6.07 4.21 17.22
C PRO A 79 4.62 3.74 17.32
N ALA A 80 3.64 4.63 17.16
CA ALA A 80 2.23 4.25 17.26
C ALA A 80 1.78 3.41 16.05
N ASP A 81 2.15 3.83 14.86
CA ASP A 81 1.95 3.08 13.61
C ASP A 81 2.61 1.71 13.67
N TYR A 82 3.88 1.66 14.10
CA TYR A 82 4.63 0.42 14.25
C TYR A 82 3.95 -0.56 15.20
N MET A 83 3.48 -0.09 16.36
CA MET A 83 2.78 -0.94 17.33
C MET A 83 1.50 -1.54 16.72
N VAL A 84 0.69 -0.72 16.04
CA VAL A 84 -0.52 -1.20 15.36
C VAL A 84 -0.19 -2.20 14.26
N GLY A 85 0.82 -1.91 13.43
CA GLY A 85 1.26 -2.80 12.35
C GLY A 85 1.86 -4.12 12.85
N ALA A 86 2.56 -4.10 13.99
CA ALA A 86 3.12 -5.29 14.62
C ALA A 86 2.02 -6.16 15.25
N GLU A 87 1.06 -5.55 15.94
CA GLU A 87 -0.08 -6.24 16.55
C GLU A 87 -0.98 -6.88 15.49
N LYS A 88 -1.32 -6.13 14.43
CA LYS A 88 -2.29 -6.55 13.40
C LYS A 88 -1.66 -7.21 12.17
N LYS A 89 -0.44 -7.74 12.32
CA LYS A 89 0.36 -8.21 11.17
C LYS A 89 -0.33 -9.36 10.42
N ALA A 90 -0.96 -10.28 11.15
CA ALA A 90 -1.64 -11.42 10.58
C ALA A 90 -2.90 -10.99 9.81
N GLU A 91 -3.74 -10.16 10.43
CA GLU A 91 -4.97 -9.65 9.81
C GLU A 91 -4.65 -8.79 8.56
N LEU A 92 -3.55 -8.02 8.62
CA LEU A 92 -3.09 -7.24 7.47
C LEU A 92 -2.69 -8.16 6.30
N ALA A 93 -1.94 -9.23 6.59
CA ALA A 93 -1.52 -10.19 5.56
C ALA A 93 -2.73 -10.92 4.95
N GLU A 94 -3.67 -11.36 5.77
CA GLU A 94 -4.92 -12.01 5.32
C GLU A 94 -5.76 -11.07 4.45
N ALA A 95 -5.92 -9.82 4.86
CA ALA A 95 -6.68 -8.84 4.08
C ALA A 95 -6.03 -8.54 2.72
N ILE A 96 -4.69 -8.44 2.67
CA ILE A 96 -3.96 -8.25 1.41
C ILE A 96 -4.12 -9.48 0.50
N ALA A 97 -3.95 -10.69 1.05
CA ALA A 97 -4.10 -11.93 0.30
C ALA A 97 -5.52 -12.07 -0.28
N HIS A 98 -6.54 -11.83 0.54
CA HIS A 98 -7.94 -11.90 0.11
C HIS A 98 -8.24 -10.96 -1.07
N VAL A 99 -7.73 -9.72 -1.03
CA VAL A 99 -7.91 -8.78 -2.16
C VAL A 99 -7.20 -9.30 -3.41
N ILE A 100 -5.99 -9.85 -3.29
CA ILE A 100 -5.24 -10.38 -4.45
C ILE A 100 -5.96 -11.59 -5.08
N ASP A 101 -6.50 -12.48 -4.27
CA ASP A 101 -7.22 -13.67 -4.74
C ASP A 101 -8.47 -13.29 -5.54
N LEU A 102 -9.22 -12.28 -5.09
CA LEU A 102 -10.41 -11.77 -5.79
C LEU A 102 -10.08 -11.13 -7.16
N GLU A 103 -8.87 -10.60 -7.35
CA GLU A 103 -8.44 -10.03 -8.63
C GLU A 103 -7.82 -11.07 -9.58
N SER A 104 -7.61 -12.30 -9.11
CA SER A 104 -7.00 -13.39 -9.89
C SER A 104 -8.02 -14.26 -10.63
N VAL A 105 -9.32 -13.92 -10.51
CA VAL A 105 -10.47 -14.56 -11.18
C VAL A 105 -10.91 -13.70 -12.37
#